data_AF-A0A965VIX5-F1
#
_entry.id   AF-A0A965VIX5-F1
#
_cell.length_a   1.000
_cell.length_b   1.000
_cell.length_c   1.000
_cell.angle_alpha   90.00
_cell.angle_beta   90.00
_cell.angle_gamma   90.00
#
_symmetry.space_group_name_H-M   'P 1'
#
loop_
_entity.id
_entity.type
_entity.pdbx_description
1 polymer ?
#
loop_
_entity_poly.entity_id
_entity_poly.type
_entity_poly.pdbx_seq_one_letter_code
_entity_poly.pdbx_strand_id
1 'polypeptide(L)'
;MKKIITLVLISICFNGILQAHTVSYDNVLLHSWKNKQEQVIASGSFMLDKQGKILIQDAQGKVISINEKELSNVDLAYINEKKAAIIALNEQYALKPIVDQHMPSNYKVLILGVLFCALIMLLIKASKQQRVYVLPIFIAFLTFSFMSFKKAGIKLFKTTTSTSYLDSTFSPFYSQIHTFYDATYYYVESRGIPKTHEMMVGISNHGWQQQVPIPQCYIGANAWPIPLHPVIANAPIPVDSIHFTRGAIALAINGVPIFNVHTNTGVDSYVDGQLDAYGGHCGRADDYHYHIAPLHLYSYTTETLPIAFC
;
A
#
# COMPACT_ATOMS: atom_id res chain seq x y z
N MET A 1 5.50 -41.39 -32.51
CA MET A 1 6.49 -41.16 -31.44
C MET A 1 6.98 -39.71 -31.35
N LYS A 2 7.51 -39.09 -32.42
CA LYS A 2 8.03 -37.69 -32.39
C LYS A 2 7.02 -36.62 -31.90
N LYS A 3 5.73 -36.77 -32.23
CA LYS A 3 4.67 -35.83 -31.80
C LYS A 3 4.38 -35.86 -30.28
N ILE A 4 4.58 -37.01 -29.63
CA ILE A 4 4.34 -37.18 -28.19
C ILE A 4 5.50 -36.57 -27.39
N ILE A 5 6.73 -36.75 -27.86
CA ILE A 5 7.94 -36.18 -27.24
C ILE A 5 7.89 -34.64 -27.24
N THR A 6 7.35 -34.05 -28.32
CA THR A 6 7.21 -32.58 -28.43
C THR A 6 6.16 -32.02 -27.47
N LEU A 7 5.06 -32.75 -27.25
CA LEU A 7 4.01 -32.34 -26.30
C LEU A 7 4.49 -32.44 -24.84
N VAL A 8 5.28 -33.46 -24.52
CA VAL A 8 5.89 -33.65 -23.18
C VAL A 8 6.91 -32.54 -22.88
N LEU A 9 7.74 -32.15 -23.85
CA LEU A 9 8.69 -31.05 -23.69
C LEU A 9 8.00 -29.68 -23.47
N ILE A 10 6.86 -29.43 -24.11
CA ILE A 10 6.08 -28.20 -23.91
C ILE A 10 5.42 -28.19 -22.52
N SER A 11 4.96 -29.35 -22.02
CA SER A 11 4.39 -29.45 -20.67
C SER A 11 5.41 -29.25 -19.56
N ILE A 12 6.68 -29.60 -19.78
CA ILE A 12 7.76 -29.39 -18.80
C ILE A 12 8.12 -27.89 -18.72
N CYS A 13 7.99 -27.14 -19.82
CA CYS A 13 8.28 -25.70 -19.85
C CYS A 13 7.21 -24.82 -19.20
N PHE A 14 6.01 -25.35 -18.91
CA PHE A 14 4.89 -24.62 -18.32
C PHE A 14 4.66 -24.86 -16.82
N ASN A 15 5.50 -25.69 -16.16
CA ASN A 15 5.50 -25.77 -14.71
C ASN A 15 6.23 -24.56 -14.13
N GLY A 16 5.55 -23.41 -14.11
CA GLY A 16 5.89 -22.35 -13.18
C GLY A 16 5.88 -22.94 -11.78
N ILE A 17 7.04 -22.99 -11.15
CA ILE A 17 7.17 -23.42 -9.76
C ILE A 17 6.45 -22.36 -8.92
N LEU A 18 5.17 -22.59 -8.64
CA LEU A 18 4.43 -21.90 -7.59
C LEU A 18 4.93 -22.47 -6.26
N GLN A 19 6.07 -21.98 -5.78
CA GLN A 19 6.39 -22.11 -4.36
C GLN A 19 5.50 -21.12 -3.61
N ALA A 20 4.32 -21.58 -3.22
CA ALA A 20 3.66 -20.99 -2.07
C ALA A 20 4.49 -21.40 -0.85
N HIS A 21 5.18 -20.45 -0.22
CA HIS A 21 5.76 -20.67 1.09
C HIS A 21 4.60 -20.84 2.07
N THR A 22 4.25 -22.09 2.37
CA THR A 22 3.47 -22.39 3.57
C THR A 22 4.41 -22.19 4.75
N VAL A 23 4.19 -21.14 5.54
CA VAL A 23 4.85 -20.98 6.84
C VAL A 23 4.21 -22.04 7.75
N SER A 24 4.73 -23.26 7.73
CA SER A 24 4.46 -24.24 8.77
C SER A 24 5.19 -23.77 10.02
N TYR A 25 4.42 -23.40 11.04
CA TYR A 25 4.92 -22.96 12.35
C TYR A 25 5.36 -24.15 13.23
N ASP A 26 5.31 -25.38 12.71
CA ASP A 26 5.52 -26.60 13.49
C ASP A 26 6.97 -26.76 13.97
N ASN A 27 7.90 -25.94 13.45
CA ASN A 27 9.32 -25.94 13.82
C ASN A 27 9.90 -24.53 14.10
N VAL A 28 9.12 -23.62 14.71
CA VAL A 28 9.70 -22.33 15.14
C VAL A 28 10.53 -22.54 16.41
N LEU A 29 11.85 -22.60 16.26
CA LEU A 29 12.81 -22.53 17.37
C LEU A 29 12.70 -21.16 18.04
N LEU A 30 11.97 -21.09 19.15
CA LEU A 30 11.81 -19.87 19.93
C LEU A 30 13.08 -19.55 20.71
N HIS A 31 13.50 -18.29 20.65
CA HIS A 31 14.61 -17.79 21.46
C HIS A 31 14.16 -17.62 22.91
N SER A 32 14.95 -18.08 23.88
CA SER A 32 14.68 -17.91 25.31
C SER A 32 15.43 -16.69 25.83
N TRP A 33 14.69 -15.64 26.13
CA TRP A 33 15.18 -14.35 26.60
C TRP A 33 15.40 -14.39 28.10
N LYS A 34 16.57 -13.94 28.54
CA LYS A 34 16.99 -13.99 29.94
C LYS A 34 17.24 -12.60 30.51
N ASN A 35 17.03 -12.47 31.81
CA ASN A 35 17.45 -11.29 32.56
C ASN A 35 18.96 -11.32 32.88
N LYS A 36 19.45 -10.24 33.52
CA LYS A 36 20.85 -10.14 34.00
C LYS A 36 21.28 -11.21 34.99
N GLN A 37 20.32 -11.88 35.64
CA GLN A 37 20.53 -13.00 36.56
C GLN A 37 20.45 -14.37 35.85
N GLU A 38 20.47 -14.40 34.51
CA GLU A 38 20.37 -15.60 33.67
C GLU A 38 19.05 -16.38 33.82
N GLN A 39 18.01 -15.75 34.39
CA GLN A 39 16.68 -16.34 34.49
C GLN A 39 15.88 -16.05 33.22
N VAL A 40 15.23 -17.07 32.67
CA VAL A 40 14.35 -16.91 31.50
C VAL A 40 13.15 -16.06 31.90
N ILE A 41 12.98 -14.93 31.21
CA ILE A 41 11.88 -13.99 31.42
C ILE A 41 10.83 -14.05 30.31
N ALA A 42 11.20 -14.54 29.12
CA ALA A 42 10.26 -14.78 28.04
C ALA A 42 10.81 -15.76 26.98
N SER A 43 9.94 -16.30 26.14
CA SER A 43 10.31 -17.11 24.98
C SER A 43 9.58 -16.60 23.74
N GLY A 44 10.32 -16.26 22.69
CA GLY A 44 9.74 -15.64 21.50
C GLY A 44 10.76 -15.28 20.44
N SER A 45 10.29 -15.02 19.22
CA SER A 45 11.12 -14.54 18.11
C SER A 45 11.31 -13.03 18.19
N PHE A 46 12.53 -12.55 17.95
CA PHE A 46 12.82 -11.11 17.87
C PHE A 46 12.01 -10.46 16.73
N MET A 47 11.29 -9.37 17.04
CA MET A 47 10.58 -8.58 16.03
C MET A 47 11.32 -7.29 15.71
N LEU A 48 11.48 -6.43 16.72
CA LEU A 48 12.08 -5.11 16.55
C LEU A 48 12.61 -4.56 17.87
N ASP A 49 13.59 -3.67 17.76
CA ASP A 49 14.07 -2.80 18.83
C ASP A 49 13.62 -1.36 18.52
N LYS A 50 12.91 -0.73 19.46
CA LYS A 50 12.47 0.66 19.34
C LYS A 50 12.47 1.33 20.71
N GLN A 51 13.18 2.45 20.82
CA GLN A 51 13.21 3.31 22.01
C GLN A 51 13.65 2.55 23.29
N GLY A 52 14.60 1.62 23.18
CA GLY A 52 15.10 0.82 24.32
C GLY A 52 14.12 -0.27 24.78
N LYS A 53 13.11 -0.58 23.96
CA LYS A 53 12.19 -1.71 24.17
C LYS A 53 12.37 -2.73 23.07
N ILE A 54 12.53 -3.97 23.47
CA ILE A 54 12.65 -5.13 22.60
C ILE A 54 11.28 -5.78 22.50
N LEU A 55 10.73 -5.87 21.28
CA LEU A 55 9.49 -6.57 21.00
C LEU A 55 9.79 -7.97 20.49
N ILE A 56 9.12 -8.95 21.08
CA ILE A 56 9.24 -10.36 20.69
C ILE A 56 7.84 -10.93 20.47
N GLN A 57 7.73 -11.92 19.60
CA GLN A 57 6.49 -12.66 19.37
C GLN A 57 6.59 -14.07 19.92
N ASP A 58 5.67 -14.47 20.80
CA ASP A 58 5.61 -15.83 21.32
C ASP A 58 4.99 -16.84 20.31
N ALA A 59 4.94 -18.13 20.68
CA ALA A 59 4.35 -19.18 19.83
C ALA A 59 2.86 -18.97 19.52
N GLN A 60 2.15 -18.20 20.34
CA GLN A 60 0.73 -17.90 20.16
C GLN A 60 0.50 -16.64 19.34
N GLY A 61 1.57 -16.00 18.85
CA GLY A 61 1.53 -14.79 18.06
C GLY A 61 1.38 -13.51 18.89
N LYS A 62 1.41 -13.60 20.23
CA LYS A 62 1.29 -12.44 21.12
C LYS A 62 2.62 -11.70 21.20
N VAL A 63 2.54 -10.37 21.15
CA VAL A 63 3.69 -9.49 21.25
C VAL A 63 3.99 -9.17 22.71
N ILE A 64 5.23 -9.43 23.12
CA ILE A 64 5.76 -9.14 24.46
C ILE A 64 6.81 -8.04 24.34
N SER A 65 6.76 -7.05 25.23
CA SER A 65 7.72 -5.96 25.30
C SER A 65 8.62 -6.13 26.52
N ILE A 66 9.93 -6.13 26.29
CA ILE A 66 10.97 -6.26 27.32
C ILE A 66 11.85 -5.01 27.29
N ASN A 67 12.21 -4.48 28.46
CA ASN A 67 13.16 -3.37 28.53
C ASN A 67 14.58 -3.88 28.22
N GLU A 68 15.29 -3.23 27.31
CA GLU A 68 16.67 -3.60 26.96
C GLU A 68 17.58 -3.69 28.18
N LYS A 69 17.36 -2.83 29.19
CA LYS A 69 18.16 -2.78 30.42
C LYS A 69 18.01 -4.02 31.32
N GLU A 70 16.96 -4.80 31.11
CA GLU A 70 16.65 -6.00 31.90
C GLU A 70 17.32 -7.25 31.32
N LEU A 71 17.71 -7.21 30.04
CA LEU A 71 18.22 -8.37 29.32
C LEU A 71 19.65 -8.75 29.70
N SER A 72 19.95 -10.03 29.53
CA SER A 72 21.29 -10.59 29.66
C SER A 72 22.25 -10.00 28.61
N ASN A 73 23.55 -10.02 28.89
CA ASN A 73 24.56 -9.58 27.91
C ASN A 73 24.55 -10.44 26.63
N VAL A 74 24.16 -11.72 26.75
CA VAL A 74 24.04 -12.65 25.62
C VAL A 74 22.90 -12.23 24.71
N ASP A 75 21.74 -11.89 25.28
CA ASP A 75 20.58 -11.45 24.51
C ASP A 75 20.80 -10.07 23.88
N LEU A 76 21.52 -9.17 24.55
CA LEU A 76 21.95 -7.90 23.97
C LEU A 76 22.87 -8.10 22.76
N ALA A 77 23.81 -9.04 22.83
CA ALA A 77 24.66 -9.37 21.69
C ALA A 77 23.84 -9.94 20.51
N TYR A 78 22.89 -10.83 20.80
CA TYR A 78 21.96 -11.38 19.80
C TYR A 78 21.11 -10.29 19.13
N ILE A 79 20.58 -9.33 19.90
CA ILE A 79 19.82 -8.18 19.36
C ILE A 79 20.71 -7.35 18.44
N ASN A 80 21.94 -7.06 18.85
CA ASN A 80 22.86 -6.27 18.04
C ASN A 80 23.22 -6.95 16.71
N GLU A 81 23.37 -8.28 16.72
CA GLU A 81 23.54 -9.07 15.49
C GLU A 81 22.31 -8.96 14.57
N LYS A 82 21.10 -9.10 15.12
CA LYS A 82 19.85 -8.94 14.34
C LYS A 82 19.70 -7.54 13.76
N LYS A 83 20.03 -6.51 14.54
CA LYS A 83 20.02 -5.11 14.07
C LYS A 83 21.00 -4.91 12.93
N ALA A 84 22.22 -5.42 13.05
CA ALA A 84 23.22 -5.34 11.98
C ALA A 84 22.75 -6.05 10.70
N ALA A 85 22.13 -7.23 10.83
CA ALA A 85 21.57 -7.96 9.68
C ALA A 85 20.42 -7.18 9.00
N ILE A 86 19.53 -6.57 9.78
CA ILE A 86 18.43 -5.73 9.25
C ILE A 86 18.99 -4.49 8.54
N ILE A 87 20.00 -3.82 9.12
CA ILE A 87 20.65 -2.66 8.51
C ILE A 87 21.32 -3.07 7.19
N ALA A 88 22.07 -4.17 7.16
CA ALA A 88 22.73 -4.67 5.97
C ALA A 88 21.73 -5.00 4.84
N LEU A 89 20.57 -5.61 5.18
CA LEU A 89 19.49 -5.82 4.23
C LEU A 89 18.93 -4.49 3.72
N ASN A 90 18.65 -3.55 4.61
CA ASN A 90 18.13 -2.24 4.24
C ASN A 90 19.11 -1.44 3.37
N GLU A 91 20.42 -1.57 3.58
CA GLU A 91 21.46 -0.95 2.75
C GLU A 91 21.62 -1.65 1.40
N GLN A 92 21.49 -2.99 1.34
CA GLN A 92 21.51 -3.74 0.10
C GLN A 92 20.35 -3.35 -0.84
N TYR A 93 19.19 -3.02 -0.26
CA TYR A 93 18.01 -2.57 -0.98
C TYR A 93 17.79 -1.05 -0.92
N ALA A 94 18.72 -0.30 -0.32
CA ALA A 94 18.70 1.15 -0.37
C ALA A 94 18.79 1.52 -1.85
N LEU A 95 17.70 2.10 -2.36
CA LEU A 95 17.55 2.47 -3.76
C LEU A 95 18.72 3.37 -4.13
N LYS A 96 19.73 2.82 -4.82
CA LYS A 96 20.60 3.63 -5.65
C LYS A 96 19.66 4.46 -6.52
N PRO A 97 19.80 5.80 -6.59
CA PRO A 97 19.00 6.59 -7.48
C PRO A 97 19.22 6.01 -8.88
N ILE A 98 18.19 5.36 -9.40
CA ILE A 98 18.19 4.85 -10.76
C ILE A 98 18.15 6.11 -11.61
N VAL A 99 19.32 6.62 -11.98
CA VAL A 99 19.45 7.42 -13.19
C VAL A 99 19.11 6.43 -14.29
N ASP A 100 17.85 6.42 -14.66
CA ASP A 100 17.28 5.53 -15.67
C ASP A 100 17.86 5.94 -17.02
N GLN A 101 19.11 5.55 -17.29
CA GLN A 101 19.66 5.48 -18.63
C GLN A 101 19.12 4.21 -19.27
N HIS A 102 17.79 4.13 -19.39
CA HIS A 102 17.15 3.21 -20.31
C HIS A 102 17.45 3.73 -21.72
N MET A 103 18.66 3.46 -22.22
CA MET A 103 18.85 3.37 -23.66
C MET A 103 18.03 2.17 -24.13
N PRO A 104 16.98 2.35 -24.94
CA PRO A 104 16.22 1.24 -25.47
C PRO A 104 17.18 0.34 -26.24
N SER A 105 17.22 -0.94 -25.88
CA SER A 105 18.15 -1.88 -26.46
C SER A 105 17.68 -2.28 -27.87
N ASN A 106 17.85 -1.36 -28.84
CA ASN A 106 17.38 -1.49 -30.22
C ASN A 106 17.95 -2.70 -30.96
N TYR A 107 19.03 -3.31 -30.44
CA TYR A 107 19.63 -4.52 -31.00
C TYR A 107 18.67 -5.72 -31.00
N LYS A 108 17.73 -5.82 -30.05
CA LYS A 108 16.74 -6.93 -30.02
C LYS A 108 15.76 -6.84 -31.19
N VAL A 109 15.32 -5.62 -31.53
CA VAL A 109 14.47 -5.35 -32.69
C VAL A 109 15.24 -5.61 -33.99
N LEU A 110 16.51 -5.23 -34.04
CA LEU A 110 17.40 -5.49 -35.17
C LEU A 110 17.56 -7.00 -35.44
N ILE A 111 17.85 -7.80 -34.41
CA ILE A 111 17.99 -9.26 -34.54
C ILE A 111 16.69 -9.90 -35.05
N LEU A 112 15.53 -9.47 -34.53
CA LEU A 112 14.23 -9.97 -34.94
C LEU A 112 13.94 -9.63 -36.42
N GLY A 113 14.31 -8.44 -36.86
CA GLY A 113 14.20 -8.01 -38.26
C GLY A 113 15.10 -8.81 -39.20
N VAL A 114 16.33 -9.12 -38.80
CA VAL A 114 17.25 -9.97 -39.57
C VAL A 114 16.71 -11.40 -39.71
N LEU A 115 16.19 -11.98 -38.62
CA LEU A 115 15.57 -13.31 -38.64
C LEU A 115 14.32 -13.36 -39.53
N PHE A 116 13.50 -12.32 -39.50
CA PHE A 116 12.33 -12.19 -40.37
C PHE A 116 12.73 -12.14 -41.86
N CYS A 117 13.74 -11.34 -42.21
CA CYS A 117 14.25 -11.25 -43.58
C CYS A 117 14.86 -12.58 -44.06
N ALA A 118 15.61 -13.27 -43.20
CA ALA A 118 16.15 -14.59 -43.50
C ALA A 118 15.06 -15.63 -43.77
N LEU A 119 13.98 -15.61 -42.99
CA LEU A 119 12.86 -16.54 -43.14
C LEU A 119 12.03 -16.26 -44.41
N ILE A 120 11.88 -14.98 -44.79
CA ILE A 120 11.31 -14.59 -46.09
C ILE A 120 12.18 -15.06 -47.25
N MET A 121 13.50 -14.87 -47.18
CA MET A 121 14.42 -15.35 -48.22
C MET A 121 14.35 -16.88 -48.39
N LEU A 122 14.23 -17.62 -47.28
CA LEU A 122 14.02 -19.07 -47.30
C LEU A 122 12.68 -19.45 -47.92
N LEU A 123 11.59 -18.70 -47.66
CA LEU A 123 10.29 -18.94 -48.30
C LEU A 123 10.31 -18.71 -49.82
N ILE A 124 11.02 -17.67 -50.26
CA ILE A 124 11.16 -17.33 -51.70
C ILE A 124 11.98 -18.42 -52.41
N LYS A 125 13.09 -18.88 -51.80
CA LYS A 125 13.97 -19.92 -52.38
C LYS A 125 13.45 -21.35 -52.22
N ALA A 126 12.51 -21.60 -51.32
CA ALA A 126 11.99 -22.95 -51.05
C ALA A 126 11.17 -23.50 -52.23
N SER A 127 11.49 -24.72 -52.64
CA SER A 127 10.70 -25.51 -53.60
C SER A 127 9.31 -25.87 -53.04
N LYS A 128 8.38 -26.30 -53.91
CA LYS A 128 7.00 -26.66 -53.52
C LYS A 128 6.94 -27.67 -52.35
N GLN A 129 7.85 -28.64 -52.32
CA GLN A 129 7.91 -29.65 -51.24
C GLN A 129 8.50 -29.07 -49.94
N GLN A 130 9.47 -28.17 -50.03
CA GLN A 130 10.11 -27.55 -48.86
C GLN A 130 9.21 -26.50 -48.18
N ARG A 131 8.33 -25.82 -48.94
CA ARG A 131 7.40 -24.81 -48.41
C ARG A 131 6.46 -25.38 -47.34
N VAL A 132 6.14 -26.67 -47.39
CA VAL A 132 5.32 -27.35 -46.38
C VAL A 132 5.97 -27.30 -44.98
N TYR A 133 7.30 -27.23 -44.91
CA TYR A 133 8.04 -27.15 -43.65
C TYR A 133 8.38 -25.73 -43.23
N VAL A 134 8.67 -24.83 -44.18
CA VAL A 134 9.08 -23.45 -43.87
C VAL A 134 7.89 -22.56 -43.49
N LEU A 135 6.73 -22.76 -44.12
CA LEU A 135 5.52 -21.99 -43.86
C LEU A 135 5.03 -22.04 -42.38
N PRO A 136 4.92 -23.21 -41.73
CA PRO A 136 4.52 -23.25 -40.31
C PRO A 136 5.55 -22.62 -39.37
N ILE A 137 6.85 -22.68 -39.69
CA ILE A 137 7.90 -22.00 -38.91
C ILE A 137 7.74 -20.47 -39.01
N PHE A 138 7.44 -19.95 -40.20
CA PHE A 138 7.17 -18.53 -40.42
C PHE A 138 5.93 -18.06 -39.67
N ILE A 139 4.85 -18.83 -39.70
CA ILE A 139 3.62 -18.52 -38.95
C ILE A 139 3.86 -18.58 -37.44
N ALA A 140 4.62 -19.57 -36.95
CA ALA A 140 5.01 -19.67 -35.54
C ALA A 140 5.88 -18.48 -35.09
N PHE A 141 6.83 -18.04 -35.92
CA PHE A 141 7.64 -16.85 -35.65
C PHE A 141 6.78 -15.58 -35.58
N LEU A 142 5.86 -15.37 -36.53
CA LEU A 142 4.94 -14.22 -36.53
C LEU A 142 4.04 -14.20 -35.29
N THR A 143 3.42 -15.33 -34.97
CA THR A 143 2.55 -15.44 -33.78
C THR A 143 3.33 -15.20 -32.49
N PHE A 144 4.53 -15.77 -32.34
CA PHE A 144 5.40 -15.51 -31.19
C PHE A 144 5.84 -14.05 -31.11
N SER A 145 6.22 -13.42 -32.22
CA SER A 145 6.57 -12.00 -32.28
C SER A 145 5.43 -11.11 -31.79
N PHE A 146 4.22 -11.29 -32.34
CA PHE A 146 3.05 -10.51 -31.94
C PHE A 146 2.62 -10.76 -30.49
N MET A 147 2.77 -11.98 -29.98
CA MET A 147 2.48 -12.28 -28.57
C MET A 147 3.57 -11.77 -27.62
N SER A 148 4.83 -11.69 -28.06
CA SER A 148 5.96 -11.17 -27.26
C SER A 148 5.93 -9.65 -27.10
N PHE A 149 5.20 -8.93 -27.97
CA PHE A 149 4.90 -7.51 -27.77
C PHE A 149 3.77 -7.25 -26.76
N LYS A 150 3.15 -8.29 -26.18
CA LYS A 150 2.37 -8.10 -24.96
C LYS A 150 3.37 -7.72 -23.88
N LYS A 151 3.46 -6.42 -23.60
CA LYS A 151 4.10 -5.84 -22.43
C LYS A 151 3.43 -6.50 -21.22
N ALA A 152 3.91 -7.68 -20.82
CA ALA A 152 3.76 -8.18 -19.48
C ALA A 152 4.51 -7.15 -18.64
N GLY A 153 3.78 -6.10 -18.25
CA GLY A 153 4.29 -5.12 -17.32
C GLY A 153 4.77 -5.91 -16.15
N ILE A 154 6.10 -5.97 -15.99
CA ILE A 154 6.72 -6.30 -14.73
C ILE A 154 6.05 -5.34 -13.78
N LYS A 155 5.08 -5.84 -12.99
CA LYS A 155 4.54 -5.14 -11.84
C LYS A 155 5.70 -5.08 -10.86
N LEU A 156 6.64 -4.19 -11.15
CA LEU A 156 7.50 -3.60 -10.16
C LEU A 156 6.56 -3.20 -9.03
N PHE A 157 6.82 -3.63 -7.80
CA PHE A 157 6.07 -3.26 -6.61
C PHE A 157 6.18 -1.74 -6.38
N LYS A 158 5.63 -0.94 -7.29
CA LYS A 158 5.16 0.39 -6.99
C LYS A 158 3.97 0.16 -6.07
N THR A 159 3.95 0.85 -4.94
CA THR A 159 2.79 1.04 -4.06
C THR A 159 1.68 1.73 -4.87
N THR A 160 1.09 0.99 -5.79
CA THR A 160 -0.07 1.43 -6.56
C THR A 160 -1.29 1.03 -5.78
N THR A 161 -1.94 1.99 -5.14
CA THR A 161 -3.24 1.74 -4.52
C THR A 161 -4.20 1.31 -5.62
N SER A 162 -4.78 0.12 -5.50
CA SER A 162 -5.72 -0.39 -6.52
C SER A 162 -6.99 0.45 -6.47
N THR A 163 -7.46 0.94 -7.61
CA THR A 163 -8.72 1.68 -7.70
C THR A 163 -9.88 0.84 -7.20
N SER A 164 -9.92 -0.46 -7.51
CA SER A 164 -10.94 -1.39 -6.99
C SER A 164 -10.92 -1.55 -5.47
N TYR A 165 -9.75 -1.41 -4.84
CA TYR A 165 -9.62 -1.45 -3.38
C TYR A 165 -10.19 -0.16 -2.76
N LEU A 166 -9.85 1.01 -3.31
CA LEU A 166 -10.44 2.28 -2.90
C LEU A 166 -11.97 2.24 -3.08
N ASP A 167 -12.43 1.84 -4.26
CA ASP A 167 -13.85 1.71 -4.59
C ASP A 167 -14.60 0.83 -3.59
N SER A 168 -14.04 -0.34 -3.27
CA SER A 168 -14.65 -1.24 -2.27
C SER A 168 -14.78 -0.59 -0.89
N THR A 169 -13.82 0.28 -0.52
CA THR A 169 -13.80 0.97 0.77
C THR A 169 -14.84 2.09 0.83
N PHE A 170 -15.03 2.83 -0.27
CA PHE A 170 -15.99 3.93 -0.36
C PHE A 170 -17.43 3.47 -0.68
N SER A 171 -17.60 2.27 -1.22
CA SER A 171 -18.89 1.71 -1.66
C SER A 171 -20.06 1.81 -0.66
N PRO A 172 -19.87 1.69 0.67
CA PRO A 172 -20.97 1.84 1.63
C PRO A 172 -21.62 3.23 1.61
N PHE A 173 -20.94 4.24 1.07
CA PHE A 173 -21.34 5.64 1.14
C PHE A 173 -21.71 6.27 -0.21
N TYR A 174 -21.84 5.51 -1.29
CA TYR A 174 -22.22 6.02 -2.63
C TYR A 174 -23.56 6.75 -2.71
N SER A 175 -24.40 6.65 -1.68
CA SER A 175 -25.63 7.44 -1.55
C SER A 175 -25.40 8.91 -1.13
N GLN A 176 -24.16 9.27 -0.75
CA GLN A 176 -23.77 10.62 -0.32
C GLN A 176 -22.47 11.13 -0.95
N ILE A 177 -21.64 10.23 -1.51
CA ILE A 177 -20.44 10.58 -2.26
C ILE A 177 -20.52 10.10 -3.71
N HIS A 178 -19.70 10.69 -4.56
CA HIS A 178 -19.45 10.21 -5.91
C HIS A 178 -17.95 10.04 -6.10
N THR A 179 -17.51 8.96 -6.73
CA THR A 179 -16.09 8.65 -6.90
C THR A 179 -15.76 8.45 -8.37
N PHE A 180 -14.58 8.91 -8.76
CA PHE A 180 -14.00 8.70 -10.09
C PHE A 180 -12.48 8.73 -10.00
N TYR A 181 -11.76 8.39 -11.06
CA TYR A 181 -10.30 8.38 -11.01
C TYR A 181 -9.69 8.64 -12.38
N ASP A 182 -8.43 9.10 -12.36
CA ASP A 182 -7.56 9.17 -13.53
C ASP A 182 -6.29 8.33 -13.30
N ALA A 183 -5.23 8.56 -14.09
CA ALA A 183 -3.98 7.84 -13.96
C ALA A 183 -3.16 8.21 -12.71
N THR A 184 -3.51 9.29 -12.01
CA THR A 184 -2.76 9.91 -10.92
C THR A 184 -3.53 9.87 -9.60
N TYR A 185 -4.83 10.19 -9.62
CA TYR A 185 -5.65 10.36 -8.44
C TYR A 185 -6.95 9.56 -8.51
N TYR A 186 -7.40 9.13 -7.33
CA TYR A 186 -8.78 8.75 -7.07
C TYR A 186 -9.49 9.95 -6.43
N TYR A 187 -10.56 10.41 -7.02
CA TYR A 187 -11.31 11.58 -6.58
C TYR A 187 -12.56 11.15 -5.82
N VAL A 188 -12.83 11.85 -4.73
CA VAL A 188 -14.04 11.70 -3.93
C VAL A 188 -14.76 13.04 -3.89
N GLU A 189 -15.94 13.07 -4.48
CA GLU A 189 -16.87 14.18 -4.39
C GLU A 189 -17.82 13.98 -3.22
N SER A 190 -18.02 15.03 -2.43
CA SER A 190 -18.95 15.01 -1.31
C SER A 190 -19.53 16.38 -1.03
N ARG A 191 -20.56 16.41 -0.18
CA ARG A 191 -21.10 17.67 0.37
C ARG A 191 -20.56 18.00 1.76
N GLY A 192 -19.61 17.21 2.28
CA GLY A 192 -19.08 17.34 3.65
C GLY A 192 -20.09 17.06 4.77
N ILE A 193 -21.30 16.59 4.44
CA ILE A 193 -22.37 16.36 5.41
C ILE A 193 -22.70 14.87 5.48
N PRO A 194 -22.39 14.20 6.60
CA PRO A 194 -22.69 12.79 6.79
C PRO A 194 -24.20 12.58 7.01
N LYS A 195 -24.74 11.52 6.41
CA LYS A 195 -26.12 11.04 6.66
C LYS A 195 -26.19 9.91 7.68
N THR A 196 -25.05 9.50 8.23
CA THR A 196 -24.91 8.29 9.04
C THR A 196 -24.89 8.55 10.54
N HIS A 197 -24.85 9.82 10.95
CA HIS A 197 -24.90 10.19 12.36
C HIS A 197 -25.35 11.63 12.54
N GLU A 198 -25.71 11.98 13.78
CA GLU A 198 -25.97 13.35 14.20
C GLU A 198 -24.66 14.14 14.29
N MET A 199 -24.72 15.45 14.05
CA MET A 199 -23.57 16.36 14.12
C MET A 199 -23.79 17.35 15.27
N MET A 200 -22.70 17.86 15.85
CA MET A 200 -22.72 18.91 16.90
C MET A 200 -23.35 18.51 18.24
N VAL A 201 -23.85 17.27 18.37
CA VAL A 201 -24.44 16.76 19.61
C VAL A 201 -23.35 16.25 20.56
N GLY A 202 -23.34 16.73 21.80
CA GLY A 202 -22.39 16.32 22.83
C GLY A 202 -21.19 17.27 23.01
N ILE A 203 -21.10 18.32 22.19
CA ILE A 203 -20.14 19.41 22.39
C ILE A 203 -20.41 20.08 23.75
N SER A 204 -19.34 20.34 24.50
CA SER A 204 -19.44 20.96 25.82
C SER A 204 -19.96 22.41 25.74
N ASN A 205 -20.51 22.90 26.85
CA ASN A 205 -21.01 24.28 26.93
C ASN A 205 -19.94 25.35 26.62
N HIS A 206 -18.66 25.06 26.89
CA HIS A 206 -17.55 25.97 26.59
C HIS A 206 -16.88 25.72 25.23
N GLY A 207 -17.05 24.52 24.66
CA GLY A 207 -16.49 24.16 23.36
C GLY A 207 -17.39 24.53 22.17
N TRP A 208 -18.65 24.88 22.40
CA TRP A 208 -19.56 25.27 21.33
C TRP A 208 -19.23 26.66 20.78
N GLN A 209 -18.84 26.69 19.50
CA GLN A 209 -18.41 27.91 18.80
C GLN A 209 -19.52 28.61 17.99
N GLN A 210 -20.80 28.27 18.22
CA GLN A 210 -21.94 28.90 17.53
C GLN A 210 -21.94 28.72 16.01
N GLN A 211 -21.39 27.60 15.55
CA GLN A 211 -21.41 27.19 14.14
C GLN A 211 -22.41 26.05 13.96
N VAL A 212 -22.94 25.92 12.75
CA VAL A 212 -23.91 24.89 12.38
C VAL A 212 -23.46 24.18 11.12
N PRO A 213 -23.76 22.89 10.92
CA PRO A 213 -23.28 22.18 9.75
C PRO A 213 -24.05 22.62 8.50
N ILE A 214 -23.34 23.18 7.51
CA ILE A 214 -23.88 23.45 6.18
C ILE A 214 -23.13 22.65 5.10
N PRO A 215 -23.83 22.23 4.02
CA PRO A 215 -23.20 21.54 2.92
C PRO A 215 -22.07 22.35 2.24
N GLN A 216 -20.91 21.73 2.08
CA GLN A 216 -19.74 22.28 1.38
C GLN A 216 -19.57 21.61 0.02
N CYS A 217 -19.31 22.37 -1.04
CA CYS A 217 -19.25 21.84 -2.40
C CYS A 217 -17.86 21.28 -2.75
N TYR A 218 -17.51 20.10 -2.24
CA TYR A 218 -16.31 19.37 -2.65
C TYR A 218 -16.58 18.56 -3.93
N ILE A 219 -16.86 19.28 -5.04
CA ILE A 219 -17.27 18.70 -6.33
C ILE A 219 -16.46 19.29 -7.48
N GLY A 220 -16.37 18.56 -8.59
CA GLY A 220 -15.64 18.97 -9.80
C GLY A 220 -14.17 19.27 -9.50
N ALA A 221 -13.74 20.49 -9.80
CA ALA A 221 -12.38 20.94 -9.53
C ALA A 221 -12.01 21.00 -8.03
N ASN A 222 -13.01 20.90 -7.13
CA ASN A 222 -12.84 20.88 -5.68
C ASN A 222 -13.08 19.49 -5.06
N ALA A 223 -13.14 18.43 -5.88
CA ALA A 223 -13.20 17.06 -5.40
C ALA A 223 -11.90 16.69 -4.65
N TRP A 224 -12.01 15.85 -3.62
CA TRP A 224 -10.85 15.44 -2.84
C TRP A 224 -9.96 14.47 -3.64
N PRO A 225 -8.69 14.80 -3.90
CA PRO A 225 -7.78 13.92 -4.61
C PRO A 225 -7.03 13.00 -3.64
N ILE A 226 -7.10 11.69 -3.86
CA ILE A 226 -6.30 10.67 -3.16
C ILE A 226 -5.25 10.12 -4.13
N PRO A 227 -3.94 10.28 -3.86
CA PRO A 227 -2.90 9.78 -4.76
C PRO A 227 -2.96 8.26 -4.94
N LEU A 228 -2.99 7.79 -6.20
CA LEU A 228 -2.89 6.35 -6.49
C LEU A 228 -1.48 5.81 -6.26
N HIS A 229 -0.48 6.70 -6.23
CA HIS A 229 0.93 6.42 -6.04
C HIS A 229 1.51 7.33 -4.95
N PRO A 230 1.11 7.15 -3.68
CA PRO A 230 1.59 8.01 -2.60
C PRO A 230 3.09 7.78 -2.38
N VAL A 231 3.81 8.87 -2.09
CA VAL A 231 5.23 8.87 -1.74
C VAL A 231 5.38 9.57 -0.40
N ILE A 232 6.14 8.96 0.51
CA ILE A 232 6.46 9.58 1.79
C ILE A 232 7.23 10.88 1.54
N ALA A 233 6.76 11.98 2.12
CA ALA A 233 7.43 13.27 1.99
C ALA A 233 8.82 13.25 2.65
N ASN A 234 9.82 13.83 1.99
CA ASN A 234 11.19 13.95 2.53
C ASN A 234 11.24 14.76 3.83
N ALA A 235 10.33 15.71 3.98
CA ALA A 235 10.13 16.53 5.18
C ALA A 235 8.65 16.42 5.58
N PRO A 236 8.24 15.38 6.34
CA PRO A 236 6.86 15.22 6.76
C PRO A 236 6.51 16.34 7.72
N ILE A 237 5.29 16.86 7.59
CA ILE A 237 4.76 17.88 8.48
C ILE A 237 4.06 17.18 9.64
N PRO A 238 4.44 17.45 10.89
CA PRO A 238 3.80 16.84 12.04
C PRO A 238 2.37 17.34 12.24
N VAL A 239 1.54 16.49 12.84
CA VAL A 239 0.25 16.88 13.41
C VAL A 239 0.53 17.46 14.80
N ASP A 240 0.65 18.78 14.89
CA ASP A 240 0.96 19.51 16.12
C ASP A 240 0.17 20.83 16.24
N SER A 241 0.38 21.56 17.33
CA SER A 241 -0.28 22.83 17.62
C SER A 241 0.21 24.02 16.78
N ILE A 242 1.14 23.80 15.83
CA ILE A 242 1.72 24.85 14.99
C ILE A 242 1.20 24.71 13.55
N HIS A 243 0.98 23.48 13.09
CA HIS A 243 0.60 23.18 11.70
C HIS A 243 -0.91 22.98 11.49
N PHE A 244 -1.76 23.49 12.39
CA PHE A 244 -3.22 23.36 12.29
C PHE A 244 -3.85 24.09 11.09
N THR A 245 -3.14 25.03 10.46
CA THR A 245 -3.66 25.83 9.33
C THR A 245 -3.54 25.15 7.97
N ARG A 246 -3.03 23.92 7.91
CA ARG A 246 -2.71 23.23 6.64
C ARG A 246 -3.90 22.57 5.92
N GLY A 247 -5.11 22.79 6.42
CA GLY A 247 -6.33 22.17 5.89
C GLY A 247 -6.48 20.73 6.37
N ALA A 248 -7.31 19.96 5.67
CA ALA A 248 -7.53 18.56 5.98
C ALA A 248 -6.26 17.73 5.75
N ILE A 249 -5.99 16.81 6.68
CA ILE A 249 -4.87 15.87 6.64
C ILE A 249 -5.27 14.50 6.08
N ALA A 250 -6.58 14.23 6.02
CA ALA A 250 -7.16 13.02 5.44
C ALA A 250 -8.63 13.26 5.07
N LEU A 251 -9.20 12.31 4.32
CA LEU A 251 -10.62 12.23 4.02
C LEU A 251 -11.19 10.93 4.58
N ALA A 252 -12.26 11.02 5.36
CA ALA A 252 -12.99 9.84 5.83
C ALA A 252 -13.79 9.18 4.70
N ILE A 253 -14.07 7.89 4.83
CA ILE A 253 -14.75 7.10 3.77
C ILE A 253 -16.21 7.51 3.52
N ASN A 254 -16.79 8.30 4.42
CA ASN A 254 -18.10 8.93 4.23
C ASN A 254 -18.03 10.29 3.51
N GLY A 255 -16.84 10.73 3.09
CA GLY A 255 -16.60 11.99 2.39
C GLY A 255 -16.46 13.22 3.30
N VAL A 256 -16.31 13.04 4.62
CA VAL A 256 -16.08 14.14 5.56
C VAL A 256 -14.57 14.36 5.75
N PRO A 257 -14.06 15.59 5.63
CA PRO A 257 -12.65 15.89 5.85
C PRO A 257 -12.20 15.63 7.30
N ILE A 258 -10.93 15.27 7.49
CA ILE A 258 -10.30 15.13 8.81
C ILE A 258 -9.19 16.16 8.92
N PHE A 259 -9.25 16.99 9.96
CA PHE A 259 -8.30 18.06 10.25
C PHE A 259 -7.34 17.67 11.38
N ASN A 260 -6.32 18.48 11.58
CA ASN A 260 -5.39 18.36 12.71
C ASN A 260 -6.15 18.41 14.03
N VAL A 261 -5.81 17.56 15.02
CA VAL A 261 -6.42 17.56 16.36
C VAL A 261 -6.42 18.94 17.03
N HIS A 262 -5.45 19.79 16.71
CA HIS A 262 -5.40 21.16 17.22
C HIS A 262 -6.23 22.12 16.38
N THR A 263 -6.95 23.02 17.04
CA THR A 263 -7.74 24.08 16.38
C THR A 263 -6.90 25.31 16.06
N ASN A 264 -7.53 26.33 15.48
CA ASN A 264 -6.89 27.60 15.16
C ASN A 264 -6.38 28.39 16.38
N THR A 265 -6.74 27.96 17.59
CA THR A 265 -6.23 28.50 18.86
C THR A 265 -5.06 27.68 19.42
N GLY A 266 -4.67 26.60 18.74
CA GLY A 266 -3.59 25.71 19.16
C GLY A 266 -3.97 24.70 20.25
N VAL A 267 -5.23 24.64 20.67
CA VAL A 267 -5.72 23.68 21.67
C VAL A 267 -6.18 22.39 21.00
N ASP A 268 -6.00 21.26 21.70
CA ASP A 268 -6.56 19.96 21.33
C ASP A 268 -8.10 20.02 21.45
N SER A 269 -8.79 19.84 20.32
CA SER A 269 -10.26 19.99 20.25
C SER A 269 -11.02 18.94 21.05
N TYR A 270 -10.45 17.73 21.22
CA TYR A 270 -11.06 16.67 22.00
C TYR A 270 -10.97 16.99 23.49
N VAL A 271 -9.77 17.35 23.97
CA VAL A 271 -9.55 17.69 25.38
C VAL A 271 -10.32 18.96 25.78
N ASP A 272 -10.42 19.93 24.89
CA ASP A 272 -11.17 21.17 25.11
C ASP A 272 -12.70 20.99 24.97
N GLY A 273 -13.18 19.79 24.67
CA GLY A 273 -14.61 19.47 24.61
C GLY A 273 -15.33 20.17 23.46
N GLN A 274 -14.65 20.43 22.34
CA GLN A 274 -15.21 21.06 21.14
C GLN A 274 -15.84 20.06 20.16
N LEU A 275 -15.61 18.76 20.37
CA LEU A 275 -16.07 17.71 19.46
C LEU A 275 -17.42 17.14 19.88
N ASP A 276 -18.22 16.77 18.89
CA ASP A 276 -19.43 16.00 19.06
C ASP A 276 -19.14 14.53 19.38
N ALA A 277 -20.20 13.75 19.61
CA ALA A 277 -20.12 12.32 19.94
C ALA A 277 -19.38 11.45 18.89
N TYR A 278 -19.17 11.98 17.68
CA TYR A 278 -18.53 11.30 16.56
C TYR A 278 -17.14 11.86 16.24
N GLY A 279 -16.64 12.79 17.06
CA GLY A 279 -15.29 13.33 16.94
C GLY A 279 -15.16 14.46 15.93
N GLY A 280 -16.27 15.12 15.57
CA GLY A 280 -16.27 16.25 14.65
C GLY A 280 -16.93 17.50 15.21
N HIS A 281 -16.79 18.60 14.48
CA HIS A 281 -17.44 19.88 14.75
C HIS A 281 -17.46 20.75 13.49
N CYS A 282 -18.06 21.93 13.55
CA CYS A 282 -18.07 22.88 12.44
C CYS A 282 -16.99 23.95 12.60
N GLY A 283 -16.21 24.18 11.54
CA GLY A 283 -15.30 25.32 11.47
C GLY A 283 -16.01 26.66 11.31
N ARG A 284 -15.24 27.76 11.22
CA ARG A 284 -15.76 29.14 11.06
C ARG A 284 -16.52 29.37 9.75
N ALA A 285 -16.46 28.44 8.81
CA ALA A 285 -17.20 28.48 7.55
C ALA A 285 -18.41 27.54 7.59
N ASP A 286 -18.86 27.14 8.79
CA ASP A 286 -19.93 26.19 9.01
C ASP A 286 -19.67 24.81 8.34
N ASP A 287 -18.39 24.50 8.06
CA ASP A 287 -17.94 23.26 7.47
C ASP A 287 -17.75 22.18 8.54
N TYR A 288 -18.53 21.10 8.47
CA TYR A 288 -18.37 19.98 9.39
C TYR A 288 -17.15 19.13 9.02
N HIS A 289 -16.31 18.84 10.00
CA HIS A 289 -15.12 18.01 9.83
C HIS A 289 -14.74 17.27 11.13
N TYR A 290 -13.99 16.17 10.99
CA TYR A 290 -13.47 15.42 12.13
C TYR A 290 -12.11 15.95 12.59
N HIS A 291 -11.81 15.78 13.87
CA HIS A 291 -10.48 16.02 14.46
C HIS A 291 -9.83 14.75 15.01
N ILE A 292 -10.58 13.67 15.07
CA ILE A 292 -10.11 12.34 15.51
C ILE A 292 -10.54 11.28 14.49
N ALA A 293 -9.99 10.07 14.64
CA ALA A 293 -10.38 8.95 13.78
C ALA A 293 -11.88 8.63 13.94
N PRO A 294 -12.68 8.63 12.87
CA PRO A 294 -14.13 8.40 12.92
C PRO A 294 -14.44 6.90 13.03
N LEU A 295 -14.15 6.30 14.18
CA LEU A 295 -14.26 4.85 14.40
C LEU A 295 -15.69 4.30 14.23
N HIS A 296 -16.72 5.13 14.38
CA HIS A 296 -18.12 4.73 14.14
C HIS A 296 -18.37 4.26 12.71
N LEU A 297 -17.53 4.67 11.74
CA LEU A 297 -17.64 4.24 10.35
C LEU A 297 -17.44 2.73 10.16
N TYR A 298 -16.82 2.03 11.12
CA TYR A 298 -16.76 0.56 11.14
C TYR A 298 -18.12 -0.12 11.30
N SER A 299 -19.19 0.63 11.60
CA SER A 299 -20.56 0.10 11.52
C SER A 299 -21.02 -0.13 10.08
N TYR A 300 -20.32 0.44 9.10
CA TYR A 300 -20.64 0.40 7.66
C TYR A 300 -19.56 -0.30 6.83
N THR A 301 -18.42 -0.66 7.42
CA THR A 301 -17.30 -1.34 6.76
C THR A 301 -16.68 -2.37 7.70
N THR A 302 -15.71 -3.14 7.23
CA THR A 302 -15.01 -4.12 8.07
C THR A 302 -13.79 -3.52 8.73
N GLU A 303 -13.39 -4.02 9.90
CA GLU A 303 -12.15 -3.59 10.60
C GLU A 303 -10.87 -3.82 9.77
N THR A 304 -10.94 -4.68 8.75
CA THR A 304 -9.83 -4.94 7.82
C THR A 304 -9.68 -3.88 6.72
N LEU A 305 -10.66 -2.99 6.56
CA LEU A 305 -10.63 -1.88 5.61
C LEU A 305 -10.35 -0.56 6.34
N PRO A 306 -9.63 0.38 5.71
CA PRO A 306 -9.40 1.70 6.28
C PRO A 306 -10.68 2.52 6.29
N ILE A 307 -10.78 3.44 7.25
CA ILE A 307 -11.90 4.39 7.39
C ILE A 307 -11.54 5.81 6.92
N ALA A 308 -10.31 6.03 6.47
CA ALA A 308 -9.83 7.29 5.92
C ALA A 308 -8.61 7.09 5.02
N PHE A 309 -8.36 8.07 4.14
CA PHE A 309 -7.21 8.11 3.23
C PHE A 309 -6.57 9.50 3.20
N CYS A 310 -5.28 9.56 2.92
CA CYS A 310 -4.47 10.78 2.79
C CYS A 310 -3.74 10.82 1.45
#